data_AF-A0AAE0X3V7-F1
#
_entry.id   AF-A0AAE0X3V7-F1
#
_cell.length_a   1.000
_cell.length_b   1.000
_cell.length_c   1.000
_cell.angle_alpha   90.00
_cell.angle_beta   90.00
_cell.angle_gamma   90.00
#
_symmetry.space_group_name_H-M   'P 1'
#
loop_
_entity.id
_entity.type
_entity.pdbx_description
1 polymer ?
#
loop_
_entity_poly.entity_id
_entity_poly.type
_entity_poly.pdbx_seq_one_letter_code
_entity_poly.pdbx_strand_id
1 'polypeptide(L)'
;MEETNGPRIVTSLTVMTGVSLLLMVLRFFCKARYGKKFGWDDHLLLASWIILVIFSALTIVAVNYGIGRRRARIPPRSLVIALELLYIGRFFGIIALAVSKSSFAVTLLHVARGPWQRAVIWSIIISLNLVFWVCGLSLFFQCSPVYKAWDLDAPGTCWDSRVQVNISIGASAYSAAMDFVLALFPTILIWHLQMGKREKLGVLLAMSLGVFAGITAIVKSYFITGTARSRDFTFSSADLLIWSASETAVTIMAASTPFLRLIVREVS
;
A
#
# COMPACT_ATOMS: atom_id res chain seq x y z
N MET A 1 25.58 5.30 -21.08
CA MET A 1 24.28 4.68 -20.74
C MET A 1 23.53 5.66 -19.88
N GLU A 2 22.34 6.10 -20.29
CA GLU A 2 21.59 7.11 -19.54
C GLU A 2 21.01 6.49 -18.26
N GLU A 3 21.40 7.01 -17.09
CA GLU A 3 20.83 6.60 -15.80
C GLU A 3 19.35 7.01 -15.73
N THR A 4 18.45 6.07 -16.03
CA THR A 4 17.00 6.26 -15.92
C THR A 4 16.40 5.15 -15.07
N ASN A 5 15.68 5.51 -14.01
CA ASN A 5 14.96 4.57 -13.14
C ASN A 5 13.59 4.13 -13.71
N GLY A 6 13.15 4.71 -14.82
CA GLY A 6 11.86 4.42 -15.46
C GLY A 6 11.58 2.92 -15.68
N PRO A 7 12.47 2.16 -16.37
CA PRO A 7 12.28 0.73 -16.57
C PRO A 7 12.16 -0.06 -15.26
N ARG A 8 12.90 0.35 -14.21
CA ARG A 8 12.82 -0.28 -12.87
C ARG A 8 11.45 -0.06 -12.24
N ILE A 9 10.90 1.16 -12.36
CA ILE A 9 9.55 1.48 -11.86
C ILE A 9 8.50 0.61 -12.57
N VAL A 10 8.50 0.61 -13.90
CA VAL A 10 7.50 -0.13 -14.70
C VAL A 10 7.56 -1.63 -14.42
N THR A 11 8.77 -2.21 -14.39
CA THR A 11 8.96 -3.63 -14.14
C THR A 11 8.45 -4.02 -12.74
N SER A 12 8.86 -3.28 -11.71
CA SER A 12 8.44 -3.54 -10.33
C SER A 12 6.92 -3.42 -10.14
N LEU A 13 6.30 -2.35 -10.65
CA LEU A 13 4.85 -2.15 -10.55
C LEU A 13 4.06 -3.27 -11.25
N THR A 14 4.48 -3.65 -12.45
CA THR A 14 3.81 -4.70 -13.24
C THR A 14 3.93 -6.07 -12.56
N VAL A 15 5.12 -6.40 -12.04
CA VAL A 15 5.32 -7.66 -11.31
C VAL A 15 4.50 -7.70 -10.03
N MET A 16 4.48 -6.62 -9.25
CA MET A 16 3.75 -6.57 -7.97
C MET A 16 2.23 -6.63 -8.14
N THR A 17 1.70 -5.91 -9.12
CA THR A 17 0.28 -5.97 -9.48
C THR A 17 -0.11 -7.35 -10.01
N GLY A 18 0.74 -7.99 -10.82
CA GLY A 18 0.52 -9.33 -11.35
C GLY A 18 0.54 -10.43 -10.29
N VAL A 19 1.54 -10.41 -9.40
CA VAL A 19 1.66 -11.41 -8.32
C VAL A 19 0.52 -11.27 -7.31
N SER A 20 0.15 -10.04 -6.94
CA SER A 20 -1.00 -9.80 -6.06
C SER A 20 -2.33 -10.24 -6.70
N LEU A 21 -2.51 -10.03 -8.01
CA LEU A 21 -3.67 -10.53 -8.76
C LEU A 21 -3.76 -12.05 -8.70
N LEU A 22 -2.66 -12.74 -8.98
CA LEU A 22 -2.62 -14.21 -9.01
C LEU A 22 -3.06 -14.80 -7.66
N LEU A 23 -2.54 -14.27 -6.55
CA LEU A 23 -2.92 -14.73 -5.21
C LEU A 23 -4.37 -14.37 -4.82
N MET A 24 -4.85 -13.20 -5.25
CA MET A 24 -6.24 -12.79 -5.04
C MET A 24 -7.22 -13.66 -5.83
N VAL A 25 -6.94 -13.93 -7.11
CA VAL A 25 -7.75 -14.84 -7.94
C VAL A 25 -7.75 -16.24 -7.35
N LEU A 26 -6.59 -16.73 -6.90
CA LEU A 26 -6.48 -18.03 -6.26
C LEU A 26 -7.35 -18.11 -5.00
N ARG A 27 -7.36 -17.05 -4.17
CA ARG A 27 -8.26 -16.94 -3.01
C ARG A 27 -9.74 -17.02 -3.40
N PHE A 28 -10.17 -16.28 -4.43
CA PHE A 28 -11.56 -16.32 -4.89
C PHE A 28 -11.94 -17.68 -5.46
N PHE A 29 -11.05 -18.30 -6.22
CA PHE A 29 -11.23 -19.66 -6.72
C PHE A 29 -11.42 -20.67 -5.59
N CYS A 30 -10.61 -20.61 -4.53
CA CYS A 30 -10.79 -21.44 -3.33
C CYS A 30 -12.18 -21.25 -2.71
N LYS A 31 -12.57 -20.00 -2.47
CA LYS A 31 -13.86 -19.72 -1.82
C LYS A 31 -15.03 -20.24 -2.64
N ALA A 32 -14.99 -20.05 -3.96
CA ALA A 32 -15.98 -20.59 -4.87
C ALA A 32 -16.02 -22.13 -4.85
N ARG A 33 -14.85 -22.79 -4.90
CA ARG A 33 -14.74 -24.26 -4.94
C ARG A 33 -15.21 -24.93 -3.63
N TYR A 34 -14.90 -24.35 -2.48
CA TYR A 34 -15.23 -24.91 -1.15
C TYR A 34 -16.52 -24.33 -0.55
N GLY A 35 -17.37 -23.66 -1.34
CA GLY A 35 -18.69 -23.18 -0.91
C GLY A 35 -18.66 -22.13 0.20
N LYS A 36 -17.56 -21.38 0.35
CA LYS A 36 -17.47 -20.28 1.32
C LYS A 36 -18.13 -19.04 0.73
N LYS A 37 -19.04 -18.41 1.48
CA LYS A 37 -19.66 -17.14 1.08
C LYS A 37 -18.60 -16.04 0.92
N PHE A 38 -18.77 -15.21 -0.11
CA PHE A 38 -18.01 -13.97 -0.26
C PHE A 38 -18.43 -13.01 0.85
N GLY A 39 -17.44 -12.53 1.61
CA GLY A 39 -17.65 -11.58 2.69
C GLY A 39 -17.29 -10.16 2.25
N TRP A 40 -17.66 -9.17 3.06
CA TRP A 40 -17.27 -7.76 2.86
C TRP A 40 -15.76 -7.58 2.67
N ASP A 41 -14.97 -8.38 3.36
CA ASP A 41 -13.52 -8.44 3.23
C ASP A 41 -13.04 -8.77 1.80
N ASP A 42 -13.74 -9.63 1.06
CA ASP A 42 -13.38 -9.95 -0.34
C ASP A 42 -13.62 -8.76 -1.28
N HIS A 43 -14.71 -8.01 -1.05
CA HIS A 43 -15.01 -6.81 -1.81
C HIS A 43 -14.01 -5.69 -1.53
N LEU A 44 -13.61 -5.52 -0.26
CA LEU A 44 -12.57 -4.57 0.12
C LEU A 44 -11.22 -4.95 -0.48
N LEU A 45 -10.86 -6.24 -0.49
CA LEU A 45 -9.64 -6.73 -1.11
C LEU A 45 -9.63 -6.44 -2.62
N LEU A 46 -10.72 -6.77 -3.33
CA LEU A 46 -10.86 -6.48 -4.75
C LEU A 46 -10.78 -4.99 -5.04
N ALA A 47 -11.46 -4.16 -4.25
CA ALA A 47 -11.40 -2.71 -4.37
C ALA A 47 -9.97 -2.20 -4.19
N SER A 48 -9.24 -2.69 -3.18
CA SER A 48 -7.84 -2.30 -2.96
C SER A 48 -6.93 -2.66 -4.13
N TRP A 49 -7.14 -3.82 -4.75
CA TRP A 49 -6.37 -4.24 -5.92
C TRP A 49 -6.68 -3.38 -7.16
N ILE A 50 -7.96 -3.08 -7.42
CA ILE A 50 -8.35 -2.19 -8.52
C ILE A 50 -7.68 -0.82 -8.35
N ILE A 51 -7.70 -0.26 -7.13
CA ILE A 51 -7.09 1.04 -6.86
C ILE A 51 -5.55 0.97 -7.01
N LEU A 52 -4.92 -0.15 -6.63
CA LEU A 52 -3.49 -0.39 -6.86
C LEU A 52 -3.15 -0.42 -8.37
N VAL A 53 -4.04 -0.99 -9.20
CA VAL A 53 -3.88 -0.98 -10.66
C VAL A 53 -4.00 0.44 -11.21
N ILE A 54 -4.95 1.25 -10.73
CA ILE A 54 -5.07 2.66 -11.11
C ILE A 54 -3.79 3.42 -10.75
N PHE A 55 -3.30 3.27 -9.53
CA PHE A 55 -2.03 3.87 -9.09
C PHE A 55 -0.85 3.45 -10.00
N SER A 56 -0.75 2.17 -10.31
CA SER A 56 0.32 1.62 -11.15
C SER A 56 0.23 2.14 -12.59
N ALA A 57 -0.97 2.19 -13.17
CA ALA A 57 -1.20 2.71 -14.51
C ALA A 57 -0.84 4.20 -14.61
N LEU A 58 -1.31 5.03 -13.67
CA LEU A 58 -0.96 6.45 -13.61
C LEU A 58 0.55 6.66 -13.48
N THR A 59 1.21 5.85 -12.65
CA THR A 59 2.66 5.92 -12.47
C THR A 59 3.43 5.50 -13.72
N ILE A 60 3.00 4.44 -14.40
CA ILE A 60 3.60 3.99 -15.67
C ILE A 60 3.46 5.07 -16.74
N VAL A 61 2.30 5.71 -16.85
CA VAL A 61 2.11 6.84 -17.77
C VAL A 61 3.01 8.01 -17.37
N ALA A 62 3.13 8.32 -16.08
CA ALA A 62 4.02 9.39 -15.61
C ALA A 62 5.51 9.12 -15.94
N VAL A 63 5.96 7.86 -15.94
CA VAL A 63 7.31 7.48 -16.38
C VAL A 63 7.56 7.88 -17.83
N ASN A 64 6.57 7.72 -18.72
CA ASN A 64 6.69 8.14 -20.12
C ASN A 64 6.86 9.66 -20.27
N TYR A 65 6.32 10.44 -19.33
CA TYR A 65 6.47 11.90 -19.28
C TYR A 65 7.75 12.38 -18.57
N GLY A 66 8.55 11.47 -18.01
CA GLY A 66 9.89 11.78 -17.49
C GLY A 66 10.17 11.35 -16.04
N ILE A 67 9.20 10.74 -15.33
CA ILE A 67 9.47 10.19 -13.99
C ILE A 67 10.58 9.13 -14.05
N GLY A 68 11.55 9.21 -13.14
CA GLY A 68 12.74 8.37 -13.11
C GLY A 68 13.92 8.91 -13.92
N ARG A 69 13.78 10.05 -14.62
CA ARG A 69 14.90 10.79 -15.24
C ARG A 69 15.31 11.97 -14.35
N ARG A 70 16.54 12.46 -14.53
CA ARG A 70 17.01 13.69 -13.83
C ARG A 70 16.20 14.90 -14.30
N ARG A 71 15.82 15.78 -13.36
CA ARG A 71 14.92 16.91 -13.63
C ARG A 71 15.43 17.83 -14.74
N ALA A 72 16.75 18.04 -14.80
CA ALA A 72 17.40 18.88 -15.81
C ALA A 72 17.21 18.42 -17.27
N ARG A 73 16.76 17.18 -17.50
CA ARG A 73 16.59 16.60 -18.85
C ARG A 73 15.13 16.52 -19.29
N ILE A 74 14.19 17.04 -18.50
CA ILE A 74 12.76 16.90 -18.75
C ILE A 74 12.21 18.24 -19.27
N PRO A 75 11.50 18.26 -20.41
CA PRO A 75 10.83 19.47 -20.88
C PRO A 75 9.85 19.99 -19.81
N PRO A 76 9.77 21.31 -19.56
CA PRO A 76 8.90 21.87 -18.53
C PRO A 76 7.43 21.43 -18.65
N ARG A 77 6.89 21.39 -19.87
CA ARG A 77 5.52 20.92 -20.13
C ARG A 77 5.30 19.46 -19.76
N SER A 78 6.27 18.58 -20.07
CA SER A 78 6.19 17.17 -19.71
C SER A 78 6.31 16.96 -18.20
N LEU A 79 7.09 17.82 -17.52
CA LEU A 79 7.24 17.77 -16.07
C LEU A 79 5.92 18.07 -15.34
N VAL A 80 5.16 19.09 -15.78
CA VAL A 80 3.86 19.42 -15.16
C VAL A 80 2.89 18.25 -15.27
N ILE A 81 2.76 17.64 -16.46
CA ILE A 81 1.91 16.46 -16.69
C ILE A 81 2.38 15.28 -15.82
N ALA A 82 3.68 15.04 -15.73
CA ALA A 82 4.24 13.98 -14.91
C ALA A 82 3.94 14.17 -13.41
N LEU A 83 4.05 15.41 -12.91
CA LEU A 83 3.76 15.75 -11.52
C LEU A 83 2.25 15.67 -11.22
N GLU A 84 1.40 16.06 -12.16
CA GLU A 84 -0.06 15.94 -12.04
C GLU A 84 -0.47 14.47 -11.91
N LEU A 85 0.03 13.61 -12.80
CA LEU A 85 -0.22 12.16 -12.77
C LEU A 85 0.28 11.52 -11.46
N LEU A 86 1.45 11.93 -10.96
CA LEU A 86 1.95 11.45 -9.67
C LEU A 86 1.14 11.97 -8.49
N TYR A 87 0.65 13.20 -8.56
CA TYR A 87 -0.18 13.80 -7.52
C TYR A 87 -1.50 13.03 -7.38
N ILE A 88 -2.17 12.79 -8.52
CA ILE A 88 -3.39 11.97 -8.57
C ILE A 88 -3.07 10.52 -8.15
N GLY A 89 -1.98 9.95 -8.65
CA GLY A 89 -1.53 8.61 -8.29
C GLY A 89 -1.29 8.44 -6.80
N ARG A 90 -0.65 9.41 -6.14
CA ARG A 90 -0.42 9.39 -4.68
C ARG A 90 -1.71 9.29 -3.88
N PHE A 91 -2.74 10.03 -4.28
CA PHE A 91 -4.05 9.94 -3.64
C PHE A 91 -4.62 8.51 -3.74
N PHE A 92 -4.63 7.92 -4.93
CA PHE A 92 -5.06 6.53 -5.11
C PHE A 92 -4.19 5.54 -4.33
N GLY A 93 -2.88 5.76 -4.28
CA GLY A 93 -1.96 4.92 -3.50
C GLY A 93 -2.27 4.92 -1.99
N ILE A 94 -2.59 6.10 -1.42
CA ILE A 94 -3.02 6.22 -0.01
C ILE A 94 -4.31 5.43 0.24
N ILE A 95 -5.29 5.56 -0.66
CA ILE A 95 -6.57 4.83 -0.53
C ILE A 95 -6.34 3.33 -0.68
N ALA A 96 -5.56 2.89 -1.67
CA ALA A 96 -5.26 1.47 -1.88
C ALA A 96 -4.65 0.84 -0.62
N LEU A 97 -3.69 1.55 0.00
CA LEU A 97 -3.07 1.10 1.25
C LEU A 97 -4.09 1.03 2.40
N ALA A 98 -4.90 2.07 2.60
CA ALA A 98 -5.91 2.10 3.66
C ALA A 98 -6.96 0.97 3.51
N VAL A 99 -7.47 0.77 2.30
CA VAL A 99 -8.47 -0.26 2.00
C VAL A 99 -7.86 -1.66 2.11
N SER A 100 -6.63 -1.88 1.63
CA SER A 100 -5.94 -3.18 1.75
C SER A 100 -5.70 -3.58 3.21
N LYS A 101 -5.25 -2.65 4.05
CA LYS A 101 -5.07 -2.91 5.50
C LYS A 101 -6.40 -3.14 6.22
N SER A 102 -7.44 -2.40 5.83
CA SER A 102 -8.78 -2.61 6.35
C SER A 102 -9.30 -4.01 6.00
N SER A 103 -9.11 -4.47 4.75
CA SER A 103 -9.43 -5.85 4.35
C SER A 103 -8.66 -6.86 5.20
N PHE A 104 -7.34 -6.69 5.37
CA PHE A 104 -6.55 -7.59 6.21
C PHE A 104 -7.08 -7.66 7.65
N ALA A 105 -7.39 -6.51 8.26
CA ALA A 105 -7.95 -6.44 9.61
C ALA A 105 -9.34 -7.10 9.69
N VAL A 106 -10.20 -6.94 8.69
CA VAL A 106 -11.51 -7.62 8.64
C VAL A 106 -11.35 -9.13 8.42
N THR A 107 -10.37 -9.58 7.61
CA THR A 107 -10.00 -11.00 7.51
C THR A 107 -9.67 -11.56 8.90
N LEU A 108 -8.89 -10.82 9.70
CA LEU A 108 -8.51 -11.20 11.06
C LEU A 108 -9.71 -11.20 12.03
N LEU A 109 -10.67 -10.29 11.84
CA LEU A 109 -11.90 -10.21 12.63
C LEU A 109 -12.74 -11.50 12.52
N HIS A 110 -12.74 -12.16 11.35
CA HIS A 110 -13.41 -13.44 11.17
C HIS A 110 -12.73 -14.59 11.94
N VAL A 111 -11.44 -14.47 12.24
CA VAL A 111 -10.69 -15.47 13.03
C VAL A 111 -10.83 -15.20 14.53
N ALA A 112 -11.00 -13.94 14.92
CA ALA A 112 -11.16 -13.53 16.30
C ALA A 112 -12.48 -14.03 16.92
N ARG A 113 -12.38 -14.74 18.06
CA ARG A 113 -13.52 -15.30 18.79
C ARG A 113 -13.92 -14.50 20.02
N GLY A 114 -12.99 -13.77 20.65
CA GLY A 114 -13.25 -13.02 21.89
C GLY A 114 -13.72 -11.57 21.67
N PRO A 115 -14.55 -11.00 22.56
CA PRO A 115 -15.04 -9.62 22.45
C PRO A 115 -13.91 -8.58 22.53
N TRP A 116 -12.91 -8.80 23.41
CA TRP A 116 -11.73 -7.93 23.51
C TRP A 116 -10.91 -7.91 22.21
N GLN A 117 -10.74 -9.07 21.57
CA GLN A 117 -10.01 -9.18 20.31
C GLN A 117 -10.69 -8.40 19.18
N ARG A 118 -12.02 -8.50 19.11
CA ARG A 118 -12.82 -7.74 18.14
C ARG A 118 -12.74 -6.24 18.38
N ALA A 119 -12.78 -5.81 19.65
CA ALA A 119 -12.63 -4.40 20.01
C ALA A 119 -11.27 -3.83 19.57
N VAL A 120 -10.17 -4.57 19.79
CA VAL A 120 -8.83 -4.16 19.34
C VAL A 120 -8.77 -4.05 17.82
N ILE A 121 -9.28 -5.03 17.08
CA ILE A 121 -9.28 -4.99 15.61
C ILE A 121 -10.10 -3.81 15.07
N TRP A 122 -11.28 -3.54 15.64
CA TRP A 122 -12.07 -2.36 15.28
C TRP A 122 -11.35 -1.05 15.58
N SER A 123 -10.65 -0.96 16.72
CA SER A 123 -9.83 0.21 17.03
C SER A 123 -8.70 0.43 16.02
N ILE A 124 -8.07 -0.65 15.53
CA ILE A 124 -7.05 -0.61 14.49
C ILE A 124 -7.66 -0.13 13.16
N ILE A 125 -8.81 -0.64 12.76
CA ILE A 125 -9.49 -0.23 11.52
C ILE A 125 -9.83 1.26 11.57
N ILE A 126 -10.45 1.73 12.65
CA ILE A 126 -10.88 3.13 12.80
C ILE A 126 -9.66 4.06 12.79
N SER A 127 -8.62 3.72 13.57
CA SER A 127 -7.43 4.55 13.69
C SER A 127 -6.60 4.59 12.39
N LEU A 128 -6.46 3.47 11.67
CA LEU A 128 -5.83 3.42 10.34
C LEU A 128 -6.57 4.31 9.36
N ASN A 129 -7.89 4.16 9.25
CA ASN A 129 -8.67 4.96 8.32
C ASN A 129 -8.58 6.45 8.68
N LEU A 130 -8.64 6.81 9.96
CA LEU A 130 -8.49 8.20 10.39
C LEU A 130 -7.15 8.80 9.97
N VAL A 131 -6.04 8.11 10.22
CA VAL A 131 -4.70 8.58 9.86
C VAL A 131 -4.54 8.74 8.33
N PHE A 132 -4.99 7.76 7.56
CA PHE A 132 -4.89 7.82 6.10
C PHE A 132 -5.86 8.85 5.48
N TRP A 133 -7.04 9.05 6.05
CA TRP A 133 -7.95 10.11 5.63
C TRP A 133 -7.36 11.49 5.88
N VAL A 134 -6.77 11.73 7.05
CA VAL A 134 -6.07 12.99 7.34
C VAL A 134 -4.91 13.20 6.36
N CYS A 135 -4.15 12.15 6.05
CA CYS A 135 -3.07 12.22 5.06
C CYS A 135 -3.61 12.53 3.65
N GLY A 136 -4.70 11.88 3.22
CA GLY A 136 -5.34 12.15 1.93
C GLY A 136 -5.90 13.56 1.82
N LEU A 137 -6.58 14.06 2.86
CA LEU A 137 -7.11 15.42 2.91
C LEU A 137 -5.98 16.46 2.92
N SER A 138 -4.90 16.21 3.64
CA SER A 138 -3.73 17.10 3.65
C SER A 138 -3.16 17.31 2.24
N LEU A 139 -3.24 16.28 1.37
CA LEU A 139 -2.80 16.38 -0.02
C LEU A 139 -3.60 17.42 -0.80
N PHE A 140 -4.92 17.53 -0.59
CA PHE A 140 -5.78 18.50 -1.28
C PHE A 140 -5.66 19.90 -0.70
N PHE A 141 -5.54 20.01 0.62
CA PHE A 141 -5.49 21.31 1.31
C PHE A 141 -4.09 21.92 1.41
N GLN A 142 -3.04 21.22 0.95
CA GLN A 142 -1.67 21.73 1.00
C GLN A 142 -1.44 22.99 0.15
N CYS A 143 -2.25 23.23 -0.89
CA CYS A 143 -2.08 24.35 -1.81
C CYS A 143 -3.42 25.04 -2.11
N SER A 144 -3.39 26.38 -2.16
CA SER A 144 -4.49 27.21 -2.63
C SER A 144 -3.99 28.10 -3.77
N PRO A 145 -4.40 27.84 -5.02
CA PRO A 145 -5.31 26.79 -5.49
C PRO A 145 -4.63 25.41 -5.63
N VAL A 146 -5.43 24.33 -5.64
CA VAL A 146 -4.94 22.93 -5.62
C VAL A 146 -3.99 22.63 -6.79
N TYR A 147 -4.23 23.21 -7.97
CA TYR A 147 -3.40 22.97 -9.16
C TYR A 147 -1.94 23.44 -9.04
N LYS A 148 -1.66 24.35 -8.10
CA LYS A 148 -0.30 24.75 -7.76
C LYS A 148 0.54 23.60 -7.19
N ALA A 149 -0.09 22.51 -6.75
CA ALA A 149 0.63 21.32 -6.26
C ALA A 149 1.41 20.59 -7.37
N TRP A 150 1.00 20.71 -8.63
CA TRP A 150 1.68 20.10 -9.78
C TRP A 150 2.20 21.13 -10.80
N ASP A 151 1.56 22.29 -10.91
CA ASP A 151 2.05 23.43 -11.68
C ASP A 151 2.80 24.41 -10.77
N LEU A 152 4.12 24.29 -10.73
CA LEU A 152 4.98 25.06 -9.81
C LEU A 152 5.03 26.56 -10.15
N ASP A 153 4.74 26.93 -11.41
CA ASP A 153 4.79 28.32 -11.88
C ASP A 153 3.45 29.05 -11.70
N ALA A 154 2.40 28.32 -11.30
CA ALA A 154 1.08 28.88 -11.03
C ALA A 154 1.05 29.85 -9.83
N PRO A 155 0.23 30.92 -9.90
CA PRO A 155 0.02 31.82 -8.77
C PRO A 155 -0.71 31.12 -7.61
N GLY A 156 -0.37 31.48 -6.37
CA GLY A 156 -1.01 30.95 -5.16
C GLY A 156 -0.03 30.67 -4.04
N THR A 157 -0.52 30.07 -2.96
CA THR A 157 0.28 29.71 -1.78
C THR A 157 0.16 28.23 -1.47
N CYS A 158 1.25 27.63 -1.02
CA CYS A 158 1.28 26.26 -0.54
C CYS A 158 1.89 26.23 0.86
N TRP A 159 1.54 25.20 1.63
CA TRP A 159 2.21 24.90 2.89
C TRP A 159 3.71 24.65 2.64
N ASP A 160 4.51 24.85 3.68
CA ASP A 160 5.92 24.47 3.63
C ASP A 160 6.03 22.96 3.32
N SER A 161 6.88 22.60 2.36
CA SER A 161 7.09 21.20 1.97
C SER A 161 7.46 20.29 3.15
N ARG A 162 8.07 20.84 4.21
CA ARG A 162 8.37 20.12 5.46
C ARG A 162 7.12 19.63 6.18
N VAL A 163 6.02 20.38 6.14
CA VAL A 163 4.76 20.00 6.79
C VAL A 163 4.21 18.73 6.13
N GLN A 164 4.13 18.73 4.80
CA GLN A 164 3.62 17.57 4.04
C GLN A 164 4.53 16.34 4.20
N VAL A 165 5.85 16.55 4.21
CA VAL A 165 6.83 15.49 4.45
C VAL A 165 6.66 14.89 5.86
N ASN A 166 6.51 15.73 6.89
CA ASN A 166 6.33 15.26 8.26
C ASN A 166 5.02 14.48 8.44
N ILE A 167 3.92 14.94 7.83
CA ILE A 167 2.65 14.20 7.82
C ILE A 167 2.83 12.83 7.14
N SER A 168 3.51 12.79 6.00
CA SER A 168 3.74 11.55 5.24
C SER A 168 4.64 10.56 6.00
N ILE A 169 5.67 11.04 6.69
CA ILE A 169 6.54 10.24 7.56
C ILE A 169 5.74 9.69 8.73
N GLY A 170 4.95 10.53 9.40
CA GLY A 170 4.10 10.12 10.51
C GLY A 170 3.10 9.03 10.10
N ALA A 171 2.41 9.22 8.97
CA ALA A 171 1.50 8.22 8.41
C ALA A 171 2.23 6.92 8.04
N SER A 172 3.44 7.00 7.47
CA SER A 172 4.23 5.82 7.12
C SER A 172 4.76 5.06 8.34
N ALA A 173 5.19 5.77 9.38
CA ALA A 173 5.61 5.17 10.65
C ALA A 173 4.43 4.50 11.36
N TYR A 174 3.27 5.16 11.36
CA TYR A 174 2.03 4.58 11.88
C TYR A 174 1.62 3.33 11.10
N SER A 175 1.69 3.41 9.76
CA SER A 175 1.46 2.28 8.85
C SER A 175 2.34 1.08 9.23
N ALA A 176 3.65 1.30 9.41
CA ALA A 176 4.60 0.26 9.79
C ALA A 176 4.27 -0.33 11.18
N ALA A 177 3.97 0.51 12.17
CA ALA A 177 3.60 0.05 13.51
C ALA A 177 2.35 -0.85 13.46
N MET A 178 1.35 -0.48 12.67
CA MET A 178 0.14 -1.27 12.49
C MET A 178 0.41 -2.60 11.79
N ASP A 179 1.35 -2.67 10.85
CA ASP A 179 1.76 -3.93 10.22
C ASP A 179 2.37 -4.91 11.24
N PHE A 180 3.23 -4.41 12.13
CA PHE A 180 3.79 -5.25 13.20
C PHE A 180 2.72 -5.69 14.20
N VAL A 181 1.80 -4.80 14.59
CA VAL A 181 0.69 -5.14 15.48
C VAL A 181 -0.20 -6.21 14.83
N LEU A 182 -0.57 -6.02 13.57
CA LEU A 182 -1.39 -6.97 12.80
C LEU A 182 -0.68 -8.30 12.55
N ALA A 183 0.64 -8.30 12.41
CA ALA A 183 1.45 -9.51 12.32
C ALA A 183 1.56 -10.25 13.66
N LEU A 184 1.69 -9.53 14.78
CA LEU A 184 1.80 -10.13 16.11
C LEU A 184 0.46 -10.67 16.64
N PHE A 185 -0.64 -9.99 16.31
CA PHE A 185 -1.98 -10.32 16.79
C PHE A 185 -2.40 -11.80 16.59
N PRO A 186 -2.25 -12.42 15.40
CA PRO A 186 -2.62 -13.81 15.21
C PRO A 186 -1.73 -14.79 16.00
N THR A 187 -0.48 -14.43 16.29
CA THR A 187 0.40 -15.22 17.18
C THR A 187 -0.17 -15.34 18.58
N ILE A 188 -0.58 -14.20 19.15
CA ILE A 188 -1.16 -14.13 20.49
C ILE A 188 -2.48 -14.89 20.52
N LEU A 189 -3.29 -14.76 19.47
CA LEU A 189 -4.56 -15.47 19.33
C LEU A 189 -4.38 -17.01 19.33
N ILE A 190 -3.34 -17.51 18.67
CA ILE A 190 -3.12 -18.95 18.50
C ILE A 190 -2.39 -19.57 19.67
N TRP A 191 -1.61 -18.81 20.42
CA TRP A 191 -0.85 -19.35 21.55
C TRP A 191 -1.73 -20.01 22.61
N HIS A 192 -2.99 -19.56 22.72
CA HIS A 192 -3.99 -20.16 23.62
C HIS A 192 -4.95 -21.15 22.95
N LEU A 193 -4.89 -21.36 21.62
CA LEU A 193 -5.85 -22.17 20.89
C LEU A 193 -5.19 -23.40 20.26
N GLN A 194 -5.68 -24.60 20.58
CA GLN A 194 -5.23 -25.85 19.98
C GLN A 194 -5.64 -25.95 18.50
N MET A 195 -4.91 -25.24 17.62
CA MET A 195 -5.11 -25.28 16.18
C MET A 195 -4.35 -26.44 15.54
N GLY A 196 -4.91 -26.99 14.46
CA GLY A 196 -4.22 -28.03 13.68
C GLY A 196 -2.94 -27.49 13.03
N LYS A 197 -1.93 -28.35 12.83
CA LYS A 197 -0.62 -27.98 12.23
C LYS A 197 -0.75 -27.17 10.93
N ARG A 198 -1.81 -27.42 10.15
CA ARG A 198 -2.12 -26.76 8.87
C ARG A 198 -2.64 -25.32 9.06
N GLU A 199 -3.42 -25.04 10.10
CA GLU A 199 -3.87 -23.67 10.40
C GLU A 199 -2.72 -22.82 10.92
N LYS A 200 -1.83 -23.44 11.72
CA LYS A 200 -0.60 -22.82 12.21
C LYS A 200 0.31 -22.37 11.06
N LEU A 201 0.42 -23.16 9.98
CA LEU A 201 1.24 -22.81 8.81
C LEU A 201 0.69 -21.58 8.06
N GLY A 202 -0.62 -21.54 7.77
CA GLY A 202 -1.22 -20.40 7.06
C GLY A 202 -1.08 -19.09 7.83
N VAL A 203 -1.15 -19.17 9.16
CA VAL A 203 -0.92 -18.00 10.01
C VAL A 203 0.55 -17.60 10.02
N LEU A 204 1.48 -18.55 10.15
CA LEU A 204 2.91 -18.24 10.10
C LEU A 204 3.31 -17.53 8.80
N LEU A 205 2.74 -17.96 7.67
CA LEU A 205 2.96 -17.30 6.37
C LEU A 205 2.36 -15.88 6.34
N ALA A 206 1.13 -15.70 6.84
CA ALA A 206 0.50 -14.38 6.91
C ALA A 206 1.29 -13.42 7.82
N MET A 207 1.82 -13.92 8.94
CA MET A 207 2.69 -13.16 9.84
C MET A 207 3.98 -12.73 9.16
N SER A 208 4.62 -13.64 8.43
CA SER A 208 5.87 -13.36 7.70
C SER A 208 5.66 -12.24 6.68
N LEU A 209 4.53 -12.26 5.97
CA LEU A 209 4.17 -11.20 5.03
C LEU A 209 3.81 -9.88 5.72
N GLY A 210 3.16 -9.92 6.89
CA GLY A 210 2.89 -8.72 7.69
C GLY A 210 4.16 -8.03 8.19
N VAL A 211 5.15 -8.81 8.67
CA VAL A 211 6.48 -8.28 9.02
C VAL A 211 7.18 -7.70 7.79
N PHE A 212 7.09 -8.37 6.65
CA PHE A 212 7.66 -7.86 5.40
C PHE A 212 7.00 -6.54 4.97
N ALA A 213 5.67 -6.41 5.10
CA ALA A 213 4.96 -5.14 4.87
C ALA A 213 5.47 -4.03 5.81
N GLY A 214 5.63 -4.32 7.11
CA GLY A 214 6.19 -3.37 8.07
C GLY A 214 7.60 -2.91 7.70
N ILE A 215 8.47 -3.82 7.24
CA ILE A 215 9.81 -3.47 6.74
C ILE A 215 9.71 -2.56 5.51
N THR A 216 8.82 -2.88 4.56
CA THR A 216 8.62 -2.03 3.37
C THR A 216 8.18 -0.62 3.74
N ALA A 217 7.33 -0.48 4.77
CA ALA A 217 6.86 0.82 5.27
C ALA A 217 7.98 1.62 5.97
N ILE A 218 8.87 0.96 6.73
CA ILE A 218 10.06 1.61 7.33
C ILE A 218 10.99 2.12 6.24
N VAL A 219 11.30 1.28 5.25
CA VAL A 219 12.18 1.65 4.14
C VAL A 219 11.58 2.81 3.34
N LYS A 220 10.27 2.78 3.08
CA LYS A 220 9.53 3.90 2.48
C LYS A 220 9.70 5.18 3.27
N SER A 221 9.59 5.13 4.60
CA SER A 221 9.80 6.30 5.47
C SER A 221 11.19 6.92 5.30
N TYR A 222 12.23 6.08 5.22
CA TYR A 222 13.60 6.54 4.94
C TYR A 222 13.72 7.22 3.57
N PHE A 223 13.12 6.64 2.53
CA PHE A 223 13.12 7.25 1.19
C PHE A 223 12.30 8.54 1.11
N ILE A 224 11.25 8.71 1.92
CA ILE A 224 10.51 9.99 2.02
C ILE A 224 11.45 11.10 2.51
N THR A 225 12.23 10.85 3.57
CA THR A 225 13.20 11.82 4.10
C THR A 225 14.32 12.09 3.10
N GLY A 226 14.85 11.06 2.44
CA GLY A 226 15.87 11.19 1.40
C GLY A 226 15.39 12.00 0.19
N THR A 227 14.16 11.72 -0.27
CA THR A 227 13.55 12.43 -1.39
C THR A 227 13.30 13.90 -1.06
N ALA A 228 12.85 14.22 0.15
CA ALA A 228 12.63 15.58 0.61
C ALA A 228 13.91 16.44 0.63
N ARG A 229 15.08 15.80 0.85
CA ARG A 229 16.38 16.47 0.84
C ARG A 229 17.02 16.55 -0.55
N SER A 230 16.56 15.73 -1.49
CA SER A 230 17.15 15.64 -2.84
C SER A 230 16.70 16.79 -3.74
N ARG A 231 17.64 17.37 -4.52
CA ARG A 231 17.32 18.39 -5.55
C ARG A 231 16.57 17.79 -6.75
N ASP A 232 16.75 16.49 -7.01
CA ASP A 232 16.15 15.75 -8.12
C ASP A 232 14.98 14.86 -7.65
N PHE A 233 13.86 15.48 -7.28
CA PHE A 233 12.63 14.77 -6.88
C PHE A 233 12.20 13.71 -7.90
N THR A 234 12.30 14.02 -9.19
CA THR A 234 11.88 13.14 -10.29
C THR A 234 12.70 11.86 -10.41
N PHE A 235 13.97 11.88 -9.98
CA PHE A 235 14.84 10.70 -9.98
C PHE A 235 14.70 9.89 -8.69
N SER A 236 14.67 10.56 -7.53
CA SER A 236 14.57 9.93 -6.19
C SER A 236 13.18 9.36 -5.89
N SER A 237 12.12 9.89 -6.50
CA SER A 237 10.75 9.40 -6.31
C SER A 237 10.54 7.97 -6.82
N ALA A 238 11.43 7.46 -7.68
CA ALA A 238 11.36 6.10 -8.20
C ALA A 238 11.28 5.05 -7.09
N ASP A 239 12.20 5.09 -6.13
CA ASP A 239 12.25 4.12 -5.04
C ASP A 239 11.01 4.26 -4.14
N LEU A 240 10.57 5.49 -3.86
CA LEU A 240 9.37 5.76 -3.07
C LEU A 240 8.11 5.15 -3.70
N LEU A 241 7.95 5.26 -5.02
CA LEU A 241 6.81 4.71 -5.75
C LEU A 241 6.83 3.17 -5.74
N ILE A 242 8.01 2.57 -5.94
CA ILE A 242 8.20 1.12 -5.90
C ILE A 242 7.87 0.59 -4.49
N TRP A 243 8.41 1.22 -3.44
CA TRP A 243 8.15 0.80 -2.06
C TRP A 243 6.69 1.00 -1.67
N SER A 244 6.03 2.06 -2.15
CA SER A 244 4.59 2.27 -1.90
C SER A 244 3.73 1.17 -2.53
N ALA A 245 4.00 0.81 -3.79
CA ALA A 245 3.31 -0.31 -4.43
C ALA A 245 3.60 -1.64 -3.73
N SER A 246 4.84 -1.82 -3.26
CA SER A 246 5.24 -3.04 -2.56
C SER A 246 4.47 -3.25 -1.27
N GLU A 247 4.30 -2.20 -0.47
CA GLU A 247 3.59 -2.27 0.80
C GLU A 247 2.14 -2.68 0.58
N THR A 248 1.45 -2.06 -0.39
CA THR A 248 0.07 -2.41 -0.74
C THR A 248 -0.04 -3.82 -1.31
N ALA A 249 0.85 -4.21 -2.25
CA ALA A 249 0.82 -5.53 -2.85
C ALA A 249 1.05 -6.64 -1.81
N VAL A 250 2.06 -6.48 -0.94
CA VAL A 250 2.34 -7.43 0.15
C VAL A 250 1.16 -7.52 1.12
N THR A 251 0.50 -6.41 1.44
CA THR A 251 -0.70 -6.41 2.29
C THR A 251 -1.83 -7.24 1.66
N ILE A 252 -2.06 -7.09 0.35
CA ILE A 252 -3.06 -7.89 -0.39
C ILE A 252 -2.68 -9.39 -0.39
N MET A 253 -1.40 -9.71 -0.56
CA MET A 253 -0.89 -11.08 -0.50
C MET A 253 -1.05 -11.68 0.90
N ALA A 254 -0.72 -10.92 1.94
CA ALA A 254 -0.88 -11.31 3.33
C ALA A 254 -2.36 -11.62 3.64
N ALA A 255 -3.28 -10.77 3.17
CA ALA A 255 -4.72 -10.98 3.34
C ALA A 255 -5.20 -12.25 2.62
N SER A 256 -4.57 -12.63 1.51
CA SER A 256 -4.96 -13.82 0.73
C SER A 256 -4.40 -15.14 1.28
N THR A 257 -3.31 -15.07 2.05
CA THR A 257 -2.57 -16.25 2.56
C THR A 257 -3.39 -17.21 3.43
N PRO A 258 -4.27 -16.76 4.35
CA PRO A 258 -5.11 -17.66 5.15
C PRO A 258 -6.03 -18.55 4.34
N PHE A 259 -6.31 -18.24 3.07
CA PHE A 259 -7.18 -19.05 2.21
C PHE A 259 -6.38 -20.05 1.34
N LEU A 260 -5.09 -19.81 1.10
CA LEU A 260 -4.21 -20.74 0.38
C LEU A 260 -4.07 -22.09 1.08
N ARG A 261 -4.25 -22.13 2.40
CA ARG A 261 -4.27 -23.39 3.19
C ARG A 261 -5.35 -24.37 2.72
N LEU A 262 -6.43 -23.89 2.10
CA LEU A 262 -7.51 -24.75 1.60
C LEU A 262 -7.02 -25.60 0.41
N ILE A 263 -6.17 -25.04 -0.45
CA ILE A 263 -5.61 -25.76 -1.61
C ILE A 263 -4.60 -26.81 -1.16
N VAL A 264 -3.72 -26.45 -0.22
CA VAL A 264 -2.69 -27.37 0.30
C VAL A 264 -3.34 -28.63 0.90
N ARG A 265 -4.61 -28.55 1.35
CA ARG A 265 -5.37 -29.70 1.85
C ARG A 265 -5.82 -30.68 0.76
N GLU A 266 -6.07 -30.24 -0.47
CA GLU A 266 -6.45 -31.13 -1.59
C GLU A 266 -5.26 -31.83 -2.23
N VAL A 267 -4.09 -31.18 -2.21
CA VAL A 267 -2.89 -31.71 -2.90
C VAL A 267 -2.13 -32.75 -2.06
N SER A 268 -2.40 -32.86 -0.73
CA SER A 268 -1.80 -33.87 0.16
C SER A 268 -2.81 -34.93 0.61
#